data_AF-A0A838FEJ8-F1
#
_entry.id   AF-A0A838FEJ8-F1
#
_cell.length_a   1.000
_cell.length_b   1.000
_cell.length_c   1.000
_cell.angle_alpha   90.00
_cell.angle_beta   90.00
_cell.angle_gamma   90.00
#
_symmetry.space_group_name_H-M   'P 1'
#
loop_
_entity.id
_entity.type
_entity.pdbx_description
1 polymer ?
#
loop_
_entity_poly.entity_id
_entity_poly.type
_entity_poly.pdbx_seq_one_letter_code
_entity_poly.pdbx_strand_id
1 'polypeptide(L)'
;MTSSFETDELKKLRFPIGPFEFGKIYSAEDLQLIIRKIEEFPAELKKLVSRLRDAQLDVSYREGGWTVRQVVHHLADSHINAYTRFKLALTEETPAIKPYDEKAWAELADSKAGDIRSSVELLVGLHYRWTLLLKAMSAEDFQLLYYHPEHQMSHHLMEMIAMYAWHGDHHLAHIKQVTEKKTAPKTKPIKAVTAKTLNKKQQS
;
A
#
# COMPACT_ATOMS: atom_id res chain seq x y z
N MET A 1 25.24 -18.49 -6.63
CA MET A 1 23.76 -18.55 -6.74
C MET A 1 23.20 -18.89 -5.37
N THR A 2 22.93 -17.89 -4.53
CA THR A 2 22.26 -18.09 -3.24
C THR A 2 20.77 -17.89 -3.44
N SER A 3 20.06 -18.97 -3.73
CA SER A 3 18.60 -19.03 -3.59
C SER A 3 18.28 -18.83 -2.11
N SER A 4 17.83 -17.65 -1.71
CA SER A 4 17.38 -17.42 -0.33
C SER A 4 16.02 -18.06 -0.18
N PHE A 5 15.96 -19.21 0.50
CA PHE A 5 14.68 -19.75 0.95
C PHE A 5 14.08 -18.78 1.97
N GLU A 6 12.97 -18.13 1.61
CA GLU A 6 12.19 -17.30 2.53
C GLU A 6 11.69 -18.19 3.67
N THR A 7 12.09 -17.87 4.90
CA THR A 7 11.71 -18.62 6.09
C THR A 7 10.22 -18.46 6.36
N ASP A 8 9.59 -19.44 7.03
CA ASP A 8 8.17 -19.36 7.37
C ASP A 8 7.84 -18.15 8.27
N GLU A 9 8.81 -17.71 9.07
CA GLU A 9 8.71 -16.47 9.86
C GLU A 9 8.68 -15.21 8.97
N LEU A 10 9.52 -15.14 7.92
CA LEU A 10 9.49 -14.03 6.98
C LEU A 10 8.17 -13.99 6.18
N LYS A 11 7.64 -15.16 5.80
CA LYS A 11 6.34 -15.25 5.13
C LYS A 11 5.19 -14.73 6.01
N LYS A 12 5.16 -15.09 7.30
CA LYS A 12 4.17 -14.57 8.26
C LYS A 12 4.29 -13.06 8.43
N LEU A 13 5.50 -12.52 8.44
CA LEU A 13 5.70 -11.07 8.51
C LEU A 13 5.26 -10.36 7.24
N ARG A 14 5.43 -10.99 6.07
CA ARG A 14 5.02 -10.48 4.76
C ARG A 14 3.52 -10.60 4.50
N PHE A 15 2.84 -11.61 5.05
CA PHE A 15 1.40 -11.85 4.91
C PHE A 15 0.75 -12.09 6.28
N PRO A 16 0.70 -11.06 7.16
CA PRO A 16 0.23 -11.23 8.54
C PRO A 16 -1.24 -11.64 8.68
N ILE A 17 -2.04 -11.41 7.65
CA ILE A 17 -3.46 -11.79 7.60
C ILE A 17 -3.74 -12.85 6.51
N GLY A 18 -2.69 -13.52 6.02
CA GLY A 18 -2.77 -14.39 4.85
C GLY A 18 -2.79 -13.63 3.51
N PRO A 19 -2.58 -14.34 2.39
CA PRO A 19 -2.69 -13.77 1.05
C PRO A 19 -4.16 -13.49 0.68
N PHE A 20 -4.38 -12.62 -0.31
CA PHE A 20 -5.70 -12.47 -0.93
C PHE A 20 -6.06 -13.71 -1.75
N GLU A 21 -7.32 -14.14 -1.68
CA GLU A 21 -7.86 -15.27 -2.44
C GLU A 21 -8.68 -14.76 -3.63
N PHE A 22 -8.17 -15.02 -4.84
CA PHE A 22 -8.86 -14.69 -6.10
C PHE A 22 -9.95 -15.71 -6.44
N GLY A 23 -10.94 -15.30 -7.23
CA GLY A 23 -12.03 -16.15 -7.71
C GLY A 23 -13.10 -16.47 -6.67
N LYS A 24 -13.08 -15.81 -5.51
CA LYS A 24 -14.14 -15.91 -4.52
C LYS A 24 -15.44 -15.30 -5.06
N ILE A 25 -16.56 -15.99 -4.84
CA ILE A 25 -17.90 -15.44 -5.07
C ILE A 25 -18.32 -14.67 -3.83
N TYR A 26 -18.78 -13.43 -4.02
CA TYR A 26 -19.18 -12.54 -2.93
C TYR A 26 -20.70 -12.36 -2.92
N SER A 27 -21.31 -12.47 -1.73
CA SER A 27 -22.71 -12.14 -1.54
C SER A 27 -22.93 -10.62 -1.43
N ALA A 28 -24.21 -10.20 -1.39
CA ALA A 28 -24.54 -8.80 -1.10
C ALA A 28 -24.05 -8.37 0.29
N GLU A 29 -24.11 -9.26 1.28
CA GLU A 29 -23.61 -9.03 2.64
C GLU A 29 -22.08 -8.89 2.67
N ASP A 30 -21.37 -9.72 1.90
CA ASP A 30 -19.91 -9.58 1.72
C ASP A 30 -19.58 -8.21 1.13
N LEU A 31 -20.28 -7.78 0.07
CA LEU A 31 -20.08 -6.48 -0.56
C LEU A 31 -20.30 -5.33 0.44
N GLN A 32 -21.35 -5.39 1.26
CA GLN A 32 -21.58 -4.37 2.29
C GLN A 32 -20.44 -4.32 3.31
N LEU A 33 -19.90 -5.47 3.72
CA LEU A 33 -18.74 -5.52 4.60
C LEU A 33 -17.48 -4.95 3.95
N ILE A 34 -17.24 -5.29 2.68
CA ILE A 34 -16.11 -4.79 1.90
C ILE A 34 -16.17 -3.26 1.77
N ILE A 35 -17.33 -2.69 1.42
CA ILE A 35 -17.52 -1.24 1.32
C ILE A 35 -17.29 -0.56 2.67
N ARG A 36 -17.76 -1.15 3.79
CA ARG A 36 -17.50 -0.62 5.13
C ARG A 36 -16.00 -0.58 5.45
N LYS A 37 -15.24 -1.63 5.14
CA LYS A 37 -13.78 -1.62 5.32
C LYS A 37 -13.10 -0.49 4.55
N ILE A 38 -13.53 -0.24 3.32
CA ILE A 38 -13.02 0.87 2.51
C ILE A 38 -13.38 2.21 3.16
N GLU A 39 -14.60 2.37 3.66
CA GLU A 39 -15.04 3.60 4.34
C GLU A 39 -14.28 3.87 5.65
N GLU A 40 -14.03 2.84 6.45
CA GLU A 40 -13.44 2.96 7.79
C GLU A 40 -11.90 3.06 7.75
N PHE A 41 -11.27 2.54 6.69
CA PHE A 41 -9.82 2.42 6.56
C PHE A 41 -9.02 3.70 6.90
N PRO A 42 -9.34 4.91 6.38
CA PRO A 42 -8.56 6.11 6.69
C PRO A 42 -8.58 6.46 8.19
N ALA A 43 -9.70 6.23 8.87
CA ALA A 43 -9.83 6.49 10.30
C ALA A 43 -9.00 5.50 11.11
N GLU A 44 -8.98 4.23 10.72
CA GLU A 44 -8.13 3.21 11.34
C GLU A 44 -6.65 3.50 11.15
N LEU A 45 -6.24 3.86 9.93
CA LEU A 45 -4.88 4.25 9.61
C LEU A 45 -4.44 5.46 10.45
N LYS A 46 -5.26 6.52 10.48
CA LYS A 46 -4.99 7.73 11.27
C LYS A 46 -4.82 7.42 12.75
N LYS A 47 -5.71 6.58 13.31
CA LYS A 47 -5.64 6.14 14.71
C LYS A 47 -4.35 5.36 14.99
N LEU A 48 -3.91 4.52 14.06
CA LEU A 48 -2.70 3.72 14.20
C LEU A 48 -1.44 4.58 14.15
N VAL A 49 -1.30 5.44 13.14
CA VAL A 49 -0.08 6.24 12.92
C VAL A 49 0.04 7.42 13.89
N SER A 50 -1.06 7.93 14.43
CA SER A 50 -1.01 9.01 15.46
C SER A 50 -0.32 8.59 16.76
N ARG A 51 -0.08 7.29 16.96
CA ARG A 51 0.64 6.75 18.12
C ARG A 51 2.14 6.61 17.88
N LEU A 52 2.61 6.85 16.66
CA LEU A 52 4.00 6.66 16.27
C LEU A 52 4.79 7.96 16.39
N ARG A 53 6.02 7.84 16.91
CA ARG A 53 7.02 8.90 16.81
C ARG A 53 7.67 8.84 15.43
N ASP A 54 8.22 9.97 14.98
CA ASP A 54 8.86 10.08 13.66
C ASP A 54 9.95 9.00 13.44
N ALA A 55 10.80 8.74 14.44
CA ALA A 55 11.81 7.67 14.36
C ALA A 55 11.23 6.25 14.19
N GLN A 56 9.96 6.01 14.56
CA GLN A 56 9.28 4.73 14.33
C GLN A 56 8.68 4.65 12.92
N LEU A 57 8.48 5.79 12.25
CA LEU A 57 8.03 5.82 10.86
C LEU A 57 9.11 5.27 9.92
N ASP A 58 10.38 5.45 10.27
CA ASP A 58 11.52 4.98 9.48
C ASP A 58 11.97 3.55 9.85
N VAL A 59 11.18 2.84 10.65
CA VAL A 59 11.42 1.43 10.97
C VAL A 59 10.75 0.54 9.93
N SER A 60 11.52 -0.39 9.37
CA SER A 60 11.00 -1.39 8.45
C SER A 60 10.11 -2.42 9.16
N TYR A 61 8.96 -2.77 8.55
CA TYR A 61 8.03 -3.74 9.15
C TYR A 61 8.62 -5.16 9.23
N ARG A 62 9.54 -5.48 8.32
CA ARG A 62 10.34 -6.72 8.29
C ARG A 62 11.72 -6.49 7.70
N GLU A 63 12.62 -7.46 7.82
CA GLU A 63 13.91 -7.42 7.13
C GLU A 63 13.72 -7.32 5.60
N GLY A 64 14.42 -6.37 4.97
CA GLY A 64 14.28 -6.07 3.54
C GLY A 64 12.90 -5.56 3.11
N GLY A 65 12.03 -5.20 4.06
CA GLY A 65 10.73 -4.59 3.82
C GLY A 65 10.79 -3.06 3.70
N TRP A 66 9.63 -2.47 3.49
CA TRP A 66 9.46 -1.02 3.54
C TRP A 66 9.37 -0.50 4.97
N THR A 67 9.76 0.76 5.15
CA THR A 67 9.47 1.53 6.36
C THR A 67 7.98 1.78 6.52
N VAL A 68 7.51 2.08 7.74
CA VAL A 68 6.12 2.50 7.96
C VAL A 68 5.79 3.73 7.12
N ARG A 69 6.71 4.69 6.98
CA ARG A 69 6.55 5.89 6.15
C ARG A 69 6.24 5.51 4.70
N GLN A 70 7.08 4.68 4.09
CA GLN A 70 6.87 4.18 2.73
C GLN A 70 5.54 3.42 2.59
N VAL A 71 5.15 2.60 3.58
CA VAL A 71 3.85 1.90 3.55
C VAL A 71 2.68 2.89 3.55
N VAL A 72 2.74 3.97 4.35
CA VAL A 72 1.66 4.98 4.39
C VAL A 72 1.56 5.75 3.08
N HIS A 73 2.69 6.10 2.45
CA HIS A 73 2.69 6.75 1.14
C HIS A 73 2.17 5.81 0.03
N HIS A 74 2.64 4.56 0.02
CA HIS A 74 2.15 3.52 -0.90
C HIS A 74 0.64 3.31 -0.82
N LEU A 75 0.06 3.31 0.38
CA LEU A 75 -1.38 3.20 0.56
C LEU A 75 -2.14 4.31 -0.18
N ALA A 76 -1.65 5.55 -0.12
CA ALA A 76 -2.23 6.65 -0.88
C ALA A 76 -2.08 6.43 -2.39
N ASP A 77 -0.87 6.15 -2.88
CA ASP A 77 -0.59 5.95 -4.31
C ASP A 77 -1.42 4.82 -4.91
N SER A 78 -1.46 3.68 -4.22
CA SER A 78 -2.17 2.48 -4.63
C SER A 78 -3.67 2.73 -4.71
N HIS A 79 -4.24 3.43 -3.73
CA HIS A 79 -5.68 3.68 -3.67
C HIS A 79 -6.12 4.78 -4.65
N ILE A 80 -5.27 5.76 -4.97
CA ILE A 80 -5.52 6.73 -6.05
C ILE A 80 -5.63 6.00 -7.39
N ASN A 81 -4.69 5.08 -7.65
CA ASN A 81 -4.72 4.25 -8.85
C ASN A 81 -6.00 3.40 -8.90
N ALA A 82 -6.38 2.76 -7.79
CA ALA A 82 -7.62 2.00 -7.67
C ALA A 82 -8.86 2.82 -8.03
N TYR A 83 -9.03 3.97 -7.37
CA TYR A 83 -10.16 4.87 -7.59
C TYR A 83 -10.26 5.34 -9.04
N THR A 84 -9.11 5.64 -9.65
CA THR A 84 -9.03 6.01 -11.07
C THR A 84 -9.49 4.86 -11.96
N ARG A 85 -9.03 3.63 -11.70
CA ARG A 85 -9.42 2.43 -12.45
C ARG A 85 -10.91 2.11 -12.33
N PHE A 86 -11.49 2.31 -11.15
CA PHE A 86 -12.95 2.23 -10.95
C PHE A 86 -13.69 3.16 -11.90
N LYS A 87 -13.25 4.42 -11.98
CA LYS A 87 -13.88 5.39 -12.89
C LYS A 87 -13.74 5.00 -14.35
N LEU A 88 -12.55 4.58 -14.77
CA LEU A 88 -12.33 4.12 -16.15
C LEU A 88 -13.27 2.96 -16.49
N ALA A 89 -13.34 1.93 -15.65
CA ALA A 89 -14.19 0.76 -15.89
C ALA A 89 -15.69 1.07 -15.91
N LEU A 90 -16.12 2.11 -15.19
CA LEU A 90 -17.51 2.58 -15.20
C LEU A 90 -17.86 3.43 -16.42
N THR A 91 -16.87 3.91 -17.17
CA THR A 91 -17.08 4.85 -18.28
C THR A 91 -16.57 4.35 -19.63
N GLU A 92 -15.86 3.22 -19.65
CA GLU A 92 -15.24 2.65 -20.83
C GLU A 92 -15.56 1.15 -20.93
N GLU A 93 -15.57 0.62 -22.15
CA GLU A 93 -15.76 -0.81 -22.38
C GLU A 93 -14.47 -1.58 -22.07
N THR A 94 -14.41 -2.24 -20.92
CA THR A 94 -13.29 -3.09 -20.47
C THR A 94 -11.91 -2.44 -20.67
N PRO A 95 -11.64 -1.29 -20.03
CA PRO A 95 -10.40 -0.55 -20.26
C PRO A 95 -9.17 -1.34 -19.84
N ALA A 96 -8.09 -1.21 -20.61
CA ALA A 96 -6.76 -1.66 -20.19
C ALA A 96 -6.21 -0.66 -19.17
N ILE A 97 -6.04 -1.08 -17.92
CA ILE A 97 -5.51 -0.20 -16.87
C ILE A 97 -4.01 0.03 -17.06
N LYS A 98 -3.50 1.11 -16.49
CA LYS A 98 -2.05 1.38 -16.43
C LYS A 98 -1.44 0.74 -15.17
N PRO A 99 -0.51 -0.23 -15.32
CA PRO A 99 0.31 -0.69 -14.21
C PRO A 99 1.34 0.37 -13.81
N TYR A 100 1.85 0.27 -12.58
CA TYR A 100 2.91 1.13 -12.06
C TYR A 100 3.87 0.28 -11.23
N ASP A 101 5.15 0.68 -11.19
CA ASP A 101 6.15 0.01 -10.38
C ASP A 101 6.11 0.55 -8.94
N GLU A 102 5.32 -0.11 -8.09
CA GLU A 102 5.16 0.26 -6.68
C GLU A 102 6.50 0.31 -5.91
N LYS A 103 7.47 -0.52 -6.29
CA LYS A 103 8.79 -0.55 -5.65
C LYS A 103 9.58 0.69 -6.04
N ALA A 104 9.58 1.06 -7.32
CA ALA A 104 10.22 2.29 -7.76
C ALA A 104 9.59 3.52 -7.11
N TRP A 105 8.26 3.56 -6.97
CA TRP A 105 7.54 4.67 -6.33
C TRP A 105 7.88 4.78 -4.84
N ALA A 106 7.93 3.67 -4.12
CA ALA A 106 8.34 3.65 -2.71
C ALA A 106 9.79 4.11 -2.50
N GLU A 107 10.64 4.04 -3.53
CA GLU A 107 12.05 4.44 -3.45
C GLU A 107 12.29 5.93 -3.72
N LEU A 108 11.27 6.67 -4.16
CA LEU A 108 11.33 8.12 -4.41
C LEU A 108 11.57 8.91 -3.11
N ALA A 109 12.10 10.13 -3.27
CA ALA A 109 12.53 10.96 -2.14
C ALA A 109 11.35 11.36 -1.22
N ASP A 110 10.20 11.66 -1.81
CA ASP A 110 8.97 11.97 -1.08
C ASP A 110 8.43 10.74 -0.32
N SER A 111 8.45 9.56 -0.93
CA SER A 111 8.07 8.31 -0.25
C SER A 111 9.00 7.92 0.91
N LYS A 112 10.26 8.33 0.87
CA LYS A 112 11.26 8.01 1.91
C LYS A 112 11.38 9.04 3.02
N ALA A 113 11.05 10.30 2.78
CA ALA A 113 11.28 11.39 3.72
C ALA A 113 10.06 12.31 3.93
N GLY A 114 9.01 12.14 3.14
CA GLY A 114 7.79 12.93 3.21
C GLY A 114 7.07 12.77 4.54
N ASP A 115 6.33 13.81 4.91
CA ASP A 115 5.45 13.76 6.07
C ASP A 115 4.21 12.90 5.75
N ILE A 116 3.99 11.85 6.53
CA ILE A 116 2.87 10.93 6.34
C ILE A 116 1.49 11.61 6.43
N ARG A 117 1.40 12.80 7.05
CA ARG A 117 0.14 13.55 7.18
C ARG A 117 -0.49 13.85 5.82
N SER A 118 0.32 14.15 4.80
CA SER A 118 -0.20 14.44 3.45
C SER A 118 -0.93 13.23 2.86
N SER A 119 -0.35 12.03 2.97
CA SER A 119 -0.96 10.79 2.49
C SER A 119 -2.20 10.41 3.30
N VAL A 120 -2.18 10.60 4.63
CA VAL A 120 -3.36 10.34 5.48
C VAL A 120 -4.52 11.28 5.10
N GLU A 121 -4.26 12.57 4.89
CA GLU A 121 -5.27 13.54 4.48
C GLU A 121 -5.81 13.25 3.07
N LEU A 122 -4.93 12.87 2.14
CA LEU A 122 -5.33 12.45 0.80
C LEU A 122 -6.26 11.23 0.88
N LEU A 123 -5.90 10.21 1.65
CA LEU A 123 -6.70 9.00 1.83
C LEU A 123 -8.08 9.31 2.42
N VAL A 124 -8.21 10.27 3.35
CA VAL A 124 -9.51 10.67 3.90
C VAL A 124 -10.44 11.19 2.79
N GLY A 125 -9.99 12.14 1.99
CA GLY A 125 -10.81 12.71 0.91
C GLY A 125 -11.10 11.69 -0.20
N LEU A 126 -10.08 10.89 -0.56
CA LEU A 126 -10.17 9.86 -1.57
C LEU A 126 -11.20 8.79 -1.20
N HIS A 127 -11.09 8.20 0.00
CA HIS A 127 -12.00 7.15 0.45
C HIS A 127 -13.42 7.66 0.64
N TYR A 128 -13.60 8.91 1.11
CA TYR A 128 -14.94 9.51 1.14
C TYR A 128 -15.59 9.52 -0.25
N ARG A 129 -14.86 10.00 -1.26
CA ARG A 129 -15.33 10.01 -2.66
C ARG A 129 -15.53 8.62 -3.24
N TRP A 130 -14.65 7.68 -2.90
CA TRP A 130 -14.73 6.30 -3.37
C TRP A 130 -15.92 5.57 -2.76
N THR A 131 -16.15 5.69 -1.45
CA THR A 131 -17.31 5.13 -0.77
C THR A 131 -18.63 5.69 -1.30
N LEU A 132 -18.71 7.01 -1.58
CA LEU A 132 -19.90 7.58 -2.23
C LEU A 132 -20.19 6.95 -3.59
N LEU A 133 -19.14 6.71 -4.39
CA LEU A 133 -19.26 6.02 -5.67
C LEU A 133 -19.75 4.58 -5.48
N LEU A 134 -19.09 3.81 -4.61
CA LEU A 134 -19.39 2.40 -4.35
C LEU A 134 -20.82 2.19 -3.84
N LYS A 135 -21.32 3.09 -2.98
CA LYS A 135 -22.69 3.03 -2.46
C LYS A 135 -23.76 3.37 -3.51
N ALA A 136 -23.38 4.03 -4.61
CA ALA A 136 -24.29 4.40 -5.69
C ALA A 136 -24.29 3.39 -6.86
N MET A 137 -23.30 2.50 -6.91
CA MET A 137 -23.19 1.46 -7.94
C MET A 137 -24.29 0.39 -7.80
N SER A 138 -24.80 -0.08 -8.94
CA SER A 138 -25.71 -1.23 -8.98
C SER A 138 -24.94 -2.56 -8.84
N ALA A 139 -25.66 -3.68 -8.67
CA ALA A 139 -25.02 -5.00 -8.65
C ALA A 139 -24.32 -5.33 -9.98
N GLU A 140 -24.87 -4.84 -11.10
CA GLU A 140 -24.33 -4.99 -12.46
C GLU A 140 -23.07 -4.16 -12.65
N ASP A 141 -22.99 -2.96 -12.08
CA ASP A 141 -21.77 -2.12 -12.13
C ASP A 141 -20.57 -2.86 -11.51
N PHE A 142 -20.78 -3.63 -10.44
CA PHE A 142 -19.72 -4.45 -9.84
C PHE A 142 -19.27 -5.63 -10.73
N GLN A 143 -20.07 -5.99 -11.74
CA GLN A 143 -19.71 -6.99 -12.75
C GLN A 143 -18.94 -6.38 -13.93
N LEU A 144 -18.79 -5.06 -14.01
CA LEU A 144 -17.97 -4.44 -15.06
C LEU A 144 -16.51 -4.88 -14.93
N LEU A 145 -15.86 -4.96 -16.09
CA LEU A 145 -14.53 -5.50 -16.25
C LEU A 145 -13.50 -4.39 -16.49
N TYR A 146 -12.26 -4.67 -16.11
CA TYR A 146 -11.07 -3.98 -16.60
C TYR A 146 -10.03 -5.02 -16.98
N TYR A 147 -9.18 -4.72 -17.95
CA TYR A 147 -8.07 -5.58 -18.36
C TYR A 147 -6.79 -5.19 -17.63
N HIS A 148 -6.10 -6.15 -17.01
CA HIS A 148 -4.80 -5.94 -16.35
C HIS A 148 -3.66 -6.44 -17.25
N PRO A 149 -2.87 -5.56 -17.90
CA PRO A 149 -1.88 -5.98 -18.90
C PRO A 149 -0.80 -6.94 -18.39
N GLU A 150 -0.40 -6.83 -17.13
CA GLU A 150 0.62 -7.72 -16.54
C GLU A 150 0.08 -9.09 -16.17
N HIS A 151 -1.22 -9.19 -15.87
CA HIS A 151 -1.86 -10.49 -15.60
C HIS A 151 -2.39 -11.13 -16.88
N GLN A 152 -2.47 -10.35 -17.96
CA GLN A 152 -3.07 -10.72 -19.24
C GLN A 152 -4.50 -11.24 -19.11
N MET A 153 -5.25 -10.72 -18.14
CA MET A 153 -6.63 -11.13 -17.88
C MET A 153 -7.49 -9.93 -17.46
N SER A 154 -8.80 -10.09 -17.66
CA SER A 154 -9.78 -9.14 -17.17
C SER A 154 -10.29 -9.55 -15.80
N HIS A 155 -10.58 -8.57 -14.95
CA HIS A 155 -11.10 -8.76 -13.61
C HIS A 155 -12.35 -7.91 -13.40
N HIS A 156 -13.26 -8.38 -12.57
CA HIS A 156 -14.45 -7.62 -12.17
C HIS A 156 -14.11 -6.54 -11.15
N LEU A 157 -14.87 -5.44 -11.17
CA LEU A 157 -14.79 -4.40 -10.12
C LEU A 157 -15.08 -4.97 -8.72
N MET A 158 -15.94 -5.99 -8.61
CA MET A 158 -16.19 -6.69 -7.35
C MET A 158 -14.91 -7.28 -6.73
N GLU A 159 -14.10 -7.97 -7.54
CA GLU A 159 -12.84 -8.57 -7.08
C GLU A 159 -11.81 -7.48 -6.75
N MET A 160 -11.77 -6.38 -7.53
CA MET A 160 -10.91 -5.24 -7.23
C MET A 160 -11.23 -4.66 -5.86
N ILE A 161 -12.49 -4.33 -5.55
CA ILE A 161 -12.80 -3.71 -4.25
C ILE A 161 -12.56 -4.66 -3.07
N ALA A 162 -12.80 -5.95 -3.25
CA ALA A 162 -12.47 -6.96 -2.25
C ALA A 162 -10.96 -7.02 -1.99
N MET A 163 -10.14 -6.99 -3.06
CA MET A 163 -8.69 -6.96 -2.96
C MET A 163 -8.21 -5.69 -2.24
N TYR A 164 -8.79 -4.53 -2.53
CA TYR A 164 -8.40 -3.27 -1.86
C TYR A 164 -8.84 -3.20 -0.39
N ALA A 165 -9.94 -3.85 -0.01
CA ALA A 165 -10.30 -4.02 1.40
C ALA A 165 -9.28 -4.90 2.13
N TRP A 166 -8.85 -6.02 1.53
CA TRP A 166 -7.76 -6.84 2.05
C TRP A 166 -6.43 -6.07 2.10
N HIS A 167 -6.11 -5.29 1.06
CA HIS A 167 -4.87 -4.49 0.97
C HIS A 167 -4.77 -3.47 2.11
N GLY A 168 -5.89 -2.80 2.42
CA GLY A 168 -5.98 -1.91 3.58
C GLY A 168 -5.69 -2.65 4.89
N ASP A 169 -6.42 -3.73 5.17
CA ASP A 169 -6.23 -4.55 6.38
C ASP A 169 -4.79 -5.10 6.49
N HIS A 170 -4.24 -5.54 5.36
CA HIS A 170 -2.91 -6.11 5.23
C HIS A 170 -1.81 -5.11 5.63
N HIS A 171 -1.87 -3.89 5.09
CA HIS A 171 -0.88 -2.88 5.43
C HIS A 171 -1.09 -2.27 6.83
N LEU A 172 -2.34 -2.21 7.33
CA LEU A 172 -2.57 -1.91 8.74
C LEU A 172 -1.90 -2.93 9.65
N ALA A 173 -1.95 -4.22 9.30
CA ALA A 173 -1.27 -5.27 10.06
C ALA A 173 0.27 -5.12 10.01
N HIS A 174 0.86 -4.74 8.87
CA HIS A 174 2.30 -4.41 8.80
C HIS A 174 2.68 -3.26 9.73
N ILE A 175 1.91 -2.18 9.76
CA ILE A 175 2.17 -1.05 10.65
C ILE A 175 2.01 -1.47 12.11
N LYS A 176 1.00 -2.30 12.43
CA LYS A 176 0.78 -2.85 13.78
C LYS A 176 2.00 -3.64 14.28
N GLN A 177 2.63 -4.47 13.44
CA GLN A 177 3.84 -5.22 13.80
C GLN A 177 4.96 -4.29 14.32
N VAL A 178 5.10 -3.08 13.75
CA VAL A 178 6.10 -2.10 14.20
C VAL A 178 5.67 -1.43 15.51
N THR A 179 4.38 -1.14 15.68
CA THR A 179 3.85 -0.52 16.91
C THR A 179 3.93 -1.45 18.13
N GLU A 180 3.76 -2.76 17.93
CA GLU A 180 3.70 -3.77 19.00
C GLU A 180 5.07 -4.35 19.33
N LYS A 181 6.01 -4.35 18.37
CA LYS A 181 7.42 -4.59 18.66
C LYS A 181 7.94 -3.44 19.52
N LYS A 182 8.15 -3.70 20.82
CA LYS A 182 8.97 -2.85 21.70
C LYS A 182 10.38 -2.77 21.12
N THR A 183 10.61 -1.86 20.17
CA THR A 183 11.93 -1.69 19.58
C THR A 183 12.82 -0.94 20.56
N ALA A 184 13.66 -1.69 21.27
CA ALA A 184 14.93 -1.16 21.73
C ALA A 184 15.74 -0.74 20.48
N PRO A 185 16.39 0.43 20.47
CA PRO A 185 17.02 0.95 19.27
C PRO A 185 18.30 0.16 18.98
N LYS A 186 18.33 -0.56 17.86
CA LYS A 186 19.58 -1.07 17.28
C LYS A 186 19.56 -0.96 15.76
N THR A 187 19.69 0.26 15.26
CA THR A 187 20.34 0.51 13.97
C THR A 187 21.21 1.76 14.13
N LYS A 188 22.52 1.60 13.90
CA LYS A 188 23.47 2.73 13.87
C LYS A 188 23.15 3.60 12.65
N PRO A 189 23.22 4.94 12.76
CA PRO A 189 23.01 5.81 11.62
C PRO A 189 24.07 5.53 10.55
N ILE A 190 23.61 5.40 9.30
CA ILE A 190 24.47 5.37 8.12
C ILE A 190 25.17 6.73 8.07
N LYS A 191 26.49 6.74 8.22
CA LYS A 191 27.27 7.98 8.07
C LYS A 191 27.09 8.50 6.65
N ALA A 192 26.61 9.74 6.54
CA ALA A 192 26.64 10.48 5.29
C ALA A 192 28.08 10.50 4.76
N VAL A 193 28.29 9.96 3.56
CA VAL A 193 29.56 10.09 2.84
C VAL A 193 29.63 11.52 2.34
N THR A 194 30.32 12.39 3.08
CA THR A 194 30.70 13.71 2.57
C THR A 194 31.78 13.53 1.51
N ALA A 195 31.45 13.84 0.26
CA ALA A 195 32.42 13.98 -0.81
C ALA A 195 33.36 15.16 -0.51
N LYS A 196 34.58 14.88 -0.05
CA LYS A 196 35.69 15.84 -0.05
C LYS A 196 37.04 15.15 0.14
N THR A 197 37.58 14.53 -0.91
CA THR A 197 39.04 14.52 -1.14
C THR A 197 39.37 14.16 -2.59
N LEU A 198 39.50 15.18 -3.44
CA LEU A 198 40.22 15.12 -4.71
C LEU A 198 41.00 16.42 -4.83
N ASN A 199 42.14 16.50 -4.16
CA ASN A 199 43.33 17.18 -4.69
C ASN A 199 44.52 17.01 -3.75
N LYS A 200 45.50 16.21 -4.16
CA LYS A 200 46.93 16.40 -3.88
C LYS A 200 47.74 15.33 -4.62
N LYS A 201 47.95 15.56 -5.91
CA LYS A 201 49.12 15.06 -6.65
C LYS A 201 49.49 16.09 -7.70
N GLN A 202 50.32 17.05 -7.28
CA GLN A 202 51.28 17.77 -8.11
C GLN A 202 52.22 18.52 -7.15
N GLN A 203 53.42 17.98 -6.96
CA GLN A 203 54.71 18.62 -6.65
C GLN A 203 55.64 17.61 -5.97
N SER A 204 56.44 16.95 -6.81
CA SER A 204 57.86 16.58 -6.66
C SER A 204 58.14 15.35 -7.52
#